data_AF-A0A5T8H4C7-F1
#
_entry.id   AF-A0A5T8H4C7-F1
#
_cell.length_a   1.000
_cell.length_b   1.000
_cell.length_c   1.000
_cell.angle_alpha   90.00
_cell.angle_beta   90.00
_cell.angle_gamma   90.00
#
_symmetry.space_group_name_H-M   'P 1'
#
loop_
_entity.id
_entity.type
_entity.pdbx_description
1 polymer ?
#
loop_
_entity_poly.entity_id
_entity_poly.type
_entity_poly.pdbx_seq_one_letter_code
_entity_poly.pdbx_strand_id
1 'polypeptide(L)' 'MWNPEENDNIEDAAISARSLNELLDLMYISFKKMNPLQTERLLGLALNISSDISVWIDEEEKRREKQHN' A
#
# COMPACT_ATOMS: atom_id res chain seq x y z
N MET A 1 0.87 -12.03 -6.39
CA MET A 1 0.57 -11.13 -5.27
C MET A 1 1.88 -10.96 -4.51
N TRP A 2 2.32 -9.72 -4.30
CA TRP A 2 3.53 -9.41 -3.53
C TRP A 2 3.33 -9.83 -2.08
N ASN A 3 4.31 -10.47 -1.45
CA ASN A 3 4.26 -10.83 -0.03
C ASN A 3 5.09 -9.81 0.76
N PRO A 4 4.47 -8.86 1.49
CA PRO A 4 5.19 -7.80 2.19
C PRO A 4 6.07 -8.32 3.34
N GLU A 5 5.79 -9.52 3.86
CA GLU A 5 6.58 -10.10 4.95
C GLU A 5 7.93 -10.66 4.47
N GLU A 6 7.92 -11.31 3.31
CA GLU A 6 9.06 -12.06 2.78
C GLU A 6 9.89 -11.28 1.76
N ASN A 7 9.32 -10.25 1.14
CA ASN A 7 10.00 -9.47 0.13
C ASN A 7 10.74 -8.29 0.78
N ASP A 8 12.05 -8.20 0.56
CA ASP A 8 12.93 -7.15 1.08
C ASP A 8 13.28 -6.06 0.04
N ASN A 9 12.69 -6.12 -1.15
CA ASN A 9 12.91 -5.17 -2.23
C ASN A 9 12.15 -3.86 -1.99
N ILE A 10 12.89 -2.82 -1.66
CA ILE A 10 12.37 -1.46 -1.46
C ILE A 10 11.66 -0.89 -2.69
N GLU A 11 12.03 -1.30 -3.91
CA GLU A 11 11.38 -0.81 -5.13
C GLU A 11 9.93 -1.31 -5.23
N ASP A 12 9.64 -2.54 -4.81
CA ASP A 12 8.29 -3.10 -4.82
C ASP A 12 7.39 -2.36 -3.81
N ALA A 13 7.94 -2.02 -2.65
CA ALA A 13 7.26 -1.19 -1.66
C ALA A 13 7.02 0.24 -2.16
N ALA A 14 8.01 0.84 -2.84
CA ALA A 14 7.89 2.17 -3.43
C ALA A 14 6.85 2.22 -4.56
N ILE A 15 6.79 1.19 -5.41
CA ILE A 15 5.76 1.04 -6.45
C ILE A 15 4.37 0.92 -5.82
N SER A 16 4.24 0.14 -4.74
CA SER A 16 2.98 0.00 -4.01
C SER A 16 2.51 1.31 -3.40
N ALA A 17 3.42 2.08 -2.79
CA ALA A 17 3.14 3.40 -2.25
C ALA A 17 2.72 4.41 -3.34
N ARG A 18 3.37 4.37 -4.51
CA ARG A 18 2.99 5.18 -5.66
C ARG A 18 1.59 4.81 -6.17
N SER A 19 1.31 3.53 -6.31
CA SER A 19 0.02 3.02 -6.76
C SER A 19 -1.11 3.43 -5.81
N LEU A 20 -0.86 3.42 -4.49
CA LEU A 20 -1.80 3.94 -3.49
C LEU A 20 -2.09 5.43 -3.70
N ASN A 21 -1.06 6.25 -3.88
CA ASN A 21 -1.25 7.69 -4.13
C ASN A 21 -2.04 7.95 -5.41
N GLU A 22 -1.70 7.28 -6.51
CA GLU A 22 -2.42 7.41 -7.79
C GLU A 22 -3.89 7.00 -7.67
N LEU A 23 -4.18 5.93 -6.92
CA LEU A 23 -5.54 5.49 -6.63
C LEU A 23 -6.32 6.56 -5.84
N LEU A 24 -5.73 7.10 -4.77
CA LEU A 24 -6.36 8.12 -3.93
C LEU A 24 -6.61 9.41 -4.70
N ASP A 25 -5.67 9.84 -5.56
CA ASP A 25 -5.84 11.00 -6.43
C ASP A 25 -6.99 10.80 -7.43
N LEU A 26 -7.06 9.62 -8.05
CA LEU A 26 -8.14 9.29 -8.98
C LEU A 26 -9.50 9.28 -8.27
N MET A 27 -9.56 8.69 -7.08
CA MET A 27 -10.75 8.69 -6.23
C MET A 27 -11.18 10.11 -5.86
N TYR A 28 -10.24 10.96 -5.47
CA TYR A 28 -10.51 12.36 -5.13
C TYR A 28 -11.10 13.14 -6.32
N ILE A 29 -10.49 13.01 -7.50
CA ILE A 29 -10.94 13.69 -8.73
C ILE A 29 -12.31 13.17 -9.20
N SER A 30 -12.58 11.88 -8.99
CA SER A 30 -13.78 11.20 -9.52
C SER A 30 -14.92 11.06 -8.51
N PHE A 31 -14.73 11.42 -7.24
CA PHE A 31 -15.63 11.10 -6.13
C PHE A 31 -17.09 11.48 -6.39
N LYS A 32 -17.35 12.65 -6.98
CA LYS A 32 -18.71 13.12 -7.27
C LYS A 32 -19.46 12.26 -8.30
N LYS A 33 -18.74 11.44 -9.07
CA LYS A 33 -19.29 10.56 -10.11
C LYS A 33 -19.31 9.09 -9.68
N MET A 34 -18.69 8.75 -8.56
CA MET A 34 -18.66 7.38 -8.05
C MET A 34 -19.95 7.06 -7.31
N ASN A 35 -20.53 5.89 -7.59
CA ASN A 35 -21.62 5.37 -6.77
C ASN A 35 -21.06 4.79 -5.45
N PRO A 36 -21.90 4.60 -4.42
CA PRO A 36 -21.44 4.11 -3.12
C PRO A 36 -20.65 2.80 -3.19
N LEU A 37 -21.09 1.84 -4.00
CA LEU A 37 -20.42 0.54 -4.15
C LEU A 37 -19.02 0.68 -4.78
N GLN A 38 -18.85 1.57 -5.75
CA GLN A 38 -17.53 1.87 -6.33
C GLN A 38 -16.61 2.50 -5.29
N THR A 39 -17.13 3.48 -4.53
CA THR A 39 -16.38 4.16 -3.46
C THR A 39 -15.93 3.16 -2.39
N GLU A 40 -16.83 2.31 -1.90
CA GLU A 40 -16.50 1.29 -0.89
C GLU A 40 -15.43 0.30 -1.37
N ARG A 41 -15.55 -0.18 -2.62
CA ARG A 41 -14.56 -1.11 -3.19
C ARG A 41 -13.19 -0.48 -3.35
N LEU A 42 -13.11 0.76 -3.82
CA LEU A 42 -11.84 1.46 -4.01
C LEU A 42 -11.22 1.87 -2.66
N LEU A 43 -12.03 2.24 -1.67
CA LEU A 43 -11.55 2.42 -0.30
C LEU A 43 -10.98 1.12 0.28
N GLY A 44 -11.66 -0.01 0.09
CA GLY A 44 -11.15 -1.32 0.49
C GLY A 44 -9.81 -1.66 -0.17
N LEU A 45 -9.68 -1.37 -1.47
CA LEU A 45 -8.41 -1.55 -2.18
C LEU A 45 -7.30 -0.65 -1.62
N ALA A 46 -7.58 0.63 -1.37
CA ALA A 46 -6.63 1.56 -0.78
C ALA A 46 -6.16 1.10 0.61
N LEU A 47 -7.10 0.61 1.44
CA LEU A 47 -6.79 0.06 2.76
C LEU A 47 -5.89 -1.17 2.67
N ASN A 48 -6.15 -2.09 1.73
CA ASN A 48 -5.32 -3.27 1.55
C ASN A 48 -3.89 -2.90 1.15
N ILE A 49 -3.72 -2.00 0.16
CA ILE A 49 -2.38 -1.56 -0.27
C ILE A 49 -1.66 -0.84 0.88
N SER A 50 -2.37 0.01 1.63
CA SER A 50 -1.80 0.67 2.80
C SER A 50 -1.36 -0.32 3.88
N SER A 51 -2.12 -1.39 4.10
CA SER A 51 -1.78 -2.44 5.07
C SER A 51 -0.52 -3.19 4.63
N ASP A 52 -0.43 -3.57 3.35
CA ASP A 52 0.73 -4.27 2.80
C ASP A 52 2.01 -3.45 2.96
N ILE A 53 1.95 -2.14 2.67
CA ILE A 53 3.09 -1.22 2.88
C ILE A 53 3.49 -1.15 4.35
N SER A 54 2.51 -1.05 5.26
CA SER A 54 2.79 -1.00 6.70
C SER A 54 3.49 -2.26 7.19
N VAL A 55 3.01 -3.44 6.78
CA VAL A 55 3.63 -4.73 7.11
C VAL A 55 5.06 -4.77 6.59
N TRP A 56 5.30 -4.31 5.36
CA TRP A 56 6.64 -4.28 4.79
C TRP A 56 7.59 -3.38 5.58
N ILE A 57 7.13 -2.19 6.02
CA ILE A 57 7.92 -1.26 6.85
C ILE A 57 8.31 -1.93 8.18
N ASP A 58 7.36 -2.56 8.86
CA ASP A 58 7.61 -3.25 10.13
C ASP A 58 8.63 -4.38 9.98
N GLU A 59 8.53 -5.17 8.91
CA GLU A 59 9.50 -6.24 8.64
C GLU A 59 10.86 -5.70 8.19
N GLU A 60 10.91 -4.59 7.47
CA GLU A 60 12.17 -3.93 7.11
C GLU A 60 12.89 -3.39 8.34
N GLU A 61 12.17 -2.79 9.28
CA GLU A 61 12.74 -2.34 10.56
C GLU A 61 13.38 -3.52 11.30
N LYS A 62 12.67 -4.65 11.44
CA LYS A 62 13.21 -5.87 12.05
C LYS A 62 14.44 -6.41 11.32
N ARG A 63 14.48 -6.36 9.98
CA ARG A 63 15.64 -6.78 9.18
C ARG A 63 16.86 -5.90 9.47
N ARG A 64 16.67 -4.58 9.59
CA ARG A 64 17.74 -3.62 9.90
C ARG A 64 18.27 -3.82 11.32
N GLU A 65 17.41 -4.01 12.31
CA GLU A 65 17.81 -4.27 13.69
C GLU A 65 18.67 -5.54 13.82
N LYS A 66 18.32 -6.61 13.10
CA LYS A 66 19.11 -7.86 13.07
C LYS A 66 20.49 -7.71 12.44
N GLN A 67 20.71 -6.71 11.57
CA GLN A 67 22.03 -6.45 10.98
C GLN A 67 22.95 -5.66 11.91
N HIS A 68 22.38 -4.98 12.91
CA HIS A 68 23.11 -4.14 13.86
C HIS A 68 23.41 -4.83 15.20
N ASN A 69 22.90 -6.05 15.41
CA ASN A 69 23.15 -6.92 16.57
C ASN A 69 23.95 -8.17 16.17
#